data_AF-A0A396RS68-F1
#
_entry.id   AF-A0A396RS68-F1
#
_cell.length_a   1.000
_cell.length_b   1.000
_cell.length_c   1.000
_cell.angle_alpha   90.00
_cell.angle_beta   90.00
_cell.angle_gamma   90.00
#
_symmetry.space_group_name_H-M   'P 1'
#
loop_
_entity.id
_entity.type
_entity.pdbx_description
1 polymer ?
#
loop_
_entity_poly.entity_id
_entity_poly.type
_entity_poly.pdbx_seq_one_letter_code
_entity_poly.pdbx_strand_id
1 'polypeptide(L)'
;MGDDPVQRLRELGAEVARIAQALSALGPGSGVADRRPPYRGEAGEGAEPSAPAIRAMIRARRTRDQYFAPELFADPAWDILLDLMAARLEGRDVAVSSLCIAAAVPPTTALRWISAMTEQGLLVRIADADDRRRVFIRLSNDAAERMAACLAALNRNGPQVA
;
A
#
# COMPACT_ATOMS: atom_id res chain seq x y z
N MET A 1 23.20 14.59 -56.27
CA MET A 1 24.15 14.50 -55.14
C MET A 1 23.39 13.79 -54.03
N GLY A 2 23.42 12.46 -54.03
CA GLY A 2 22.58 11.64 -53.16
C GLY A 2 23.32 11.30 -51.88
N ASP A 3 22.67 11.54 -50.74
CA ASP A 3 23.11 11.12 -49.41
C ASP A 3 23.37 9.61 -49.40
N ASP A 4 24.61 9.20 -49.16
CA ASP A 4 24.99 7.78 -49.06
C ASP A 4 24.46 7.21 -47.72
N PRO A 5 23.50 6.28 -47.75
CA PRO A 5 22.91 5.70 -46.54
C PRO A 5 23.94 4.95 -45.67
N VAL A 6 25.04 4.47 -46.27
CA VAL A 6 26.13 3.83 -45.54
C VAL A 6 26.95 4.85 -44.74
N GLN A 7 27.09 6.07 -45.27
CA GLN A 7 27.77 7.17 -44.58
C GLN A 7 26.97 7.63 -43.35
N ARG A 8 25.65 7.76 -43.50
CA ARG A 8 24.74 8.13 -42.40
C ARG A 8 24.75 7.09 -41.28
N LEU A 9 24.82 5.80 -41.62
CA LEU A 9 24.89 4.72 -40.64
C LEU A 9 26.21 4.73 -39.84
N ARG A 10 27.33 5.10 -40.49
CA ARG A 10 28.62 5.26 -39.81
C ARG A 10 28.64 6.48 -38.88
N GLU A 11 28.02 7.58 -39.28
CA GLU A 11 27.88 8.79 -38.46
C GLU A 11 27.03 8.52 -37.20
N LEU A 12 25.89 7.83 -37.36
CA LEU A 12 25.06 7.38 -36.24
C LEU A 12 25.83 6.44 -35.30
N GLY A 13 26.63 5.51 -35.83
CA GLY A 13 27.48 4.64 -35.01
C GLY A 13 28.54 5.40 -34.20
N ALA A 14 29.16 6.43 -34.80
CA ALA A 14 30.15 7.28 -34.13
C ALA A 14 29.54 8.18 -33.05
N GLU A 15 28.28 8.58 -33.22
CA GLU A 15 27.55 9.40 -32.25
C GLU A 15 27.12 8.59 -31.02
N VAL A 16 26.63 7.36 -31.23
CA VAL A 16 26.31 6.43 -30.13
C VAL A 16 27.56 6.08 -29.32
N ALA A 17 28.72 5.86 -29.96
CA ALA A 17 29.97 5.58 -29.28
C ALA A 17 30.46 6.76 -28.40
N ARG A 18 30.28 8.01 -28.86
CA ARG A 18 30.62 9.20 -28.07
C ARG A 18 29.73 9.35 -26.84
N ILE A 19 28.43 9.11 -26.97
CA ILE A 19 27.49 9.18 -25.85
C ILE A 19 27.84 8.11 -24.80
N ALA A 20 28.15 6.88 -25.23
CA ALA A 20 28.55 5.81 -24.32
C ALA A 20 29.84 6.13 -23.54
N GLN A 21 30.82 6.78 -24.18
CA GLN A 21 32.06 7.22 -23.53
C GLN A 21 31.81 8.38 -22.54
N ALA A 22 30.95 9.34 -22.89
CA ALA A 22 30.58 10.44 -22.00
C ALA A 22 29.84 9.95 -20.75
N LEU A 23 28.97 8.95 -20.90
CA LEU A 23 28.25 8.34 -19.79
C LEU A 23 29.16 7.48 -18.90
N SER A 24 30.17 6.82 -19.45
CA SER A 24 31.17 6.08 -18.65
C SER A 24 32.12 7.02 -17.89
N ALA A 25 32.42 8.20 -18.44
CA ALA A 25 33.24 9.22 -17.76
C ALA A 25 32.51 9.85 -16.55
N LEU A 26 31.17 9.78 -16.52
CA LEU A 26 30.32 10.21 -15.40
C LEU A 26 30.12 9.10 -14.36
N GLY A 27 31.16 8.28 -14.12
CA GLY A 27 31.13 7.19 -13.14
C GLY A 27 30.47 7.58 -11.81
N PRO A 28 29.83 6.62 -11.10
CA PRO A 28 28.98 6.90 -9.95
C PRO A 28 29.85 7.43 -8.80
N GLY A 29 29.98 8.75 -8.67
CA GLY A 29 30.87 9.30 -7.65
C GLY A 29 31.29 10.76 -7.76
N SER A 30 30.45 11.69 -8.25
CA SER A 30 30.63 13.12 -7.96
C SER A 30 29.27 13.82 -8.06
N GLY A 31 28.76 14.61 -7.11
CA GLY A 31 29.38 15.24 -5.96
C GLY A 31 28.82 16.66 -5.82
N VAL A 32 27.49 16.82 -5.76
CA VAL A 32 26.86 18.04 -5.25
C VAL A 32 26.27 17.68 -3.90
N ALA A 33 27.00 18.05 -2.85
CA ALA A 33 26.55 17.91 -1.47
C ALA A 33 25.36 18.84 -1.21
N ASP A 34 24.14 18.30 -1.28
CA ASP A 34 23.00 18.90 -0.61
C ASP A 34 23.13 18.64 0.89
N ARG A 35 23.49 19.70 1.60
CA ARG A 35 23.68 19.72 3.06
C ARG A 35 22.32 19.83 3.74
N ARG A 36 21.49 18.79 3.59
CA ARG A 36 20.28 18.62 4.41
C ARG A 36 20.63 17.83 5.69
N PRO A 37 20.20 18.29 6.88
CA PRO A 37 20.41 17.53 8.11
C PRO A 37 19.76 16.14 7.96
N PRO A 38 20.34 15.08 8.54
CA PRO A 38 19.80 13.74 8.38
C PRO A 38 18.45 13.69 9.08
N TYR A 39 17.38 13.67 8.29
CA TYR A 39 16.15 13.08 8.78
C TYR A 39 16.45 11.61 9.03
N ARG A 40 16.59 11.28 10.31
CA ARG A 40 16.65 9.91 10.81
C ARG A 40 15.27 9.29 10.68
N GLY A 41 14.93 8.90 9.47
CA GLY A 41 14.05 7.78 9.20
C GLY A 41 14.89 6.82 8.38
N GLU A 42 15.33 5.74 9.00
CA GLU A 42 16.03 4.65 8.33
C GLU A 42 15.30 4.35 7.01
N ALA A 43 16.01 4.47 5.88
CA ALA A 43 15.55 3.91 4.63
C ALA A 43 15.61 2.37 4.79
N GLY A 44 14.61 1.81 5.46
CA GLY A 44 14.48 0.38 5.64
C GLY A 44 14.15 -0.26 4.32
N GLU A 45 15.01 -1.17 3.86
CA GLU A 45 14.63 -2.23 2.92
C GLU A 45 13.23 -2.73 3.28
N GLY A 46 12.23 -2.42 2.44
CA GLY A 46 10.85 -2.89 2.57
C GLY A 46 10.31 -2.89 4.01
N ALA A 47 10.27 -1.73 4.69
CA ALA A 47 9.73 -1.62 6.04
C ALA A 47 8.39 -2.37 6.16
N GLU A 48 8.35 -3.37 7.05
CA GLU A 48 7.15 -4.15 7.30
C GLU A 48 5.99 -3.22 7.69
N PRO A 49 4.77 -3.50 7.22
CA PRO A 49 3.63 -2.64 7.51
C PRO A 49 3.37 -2.59 9.03
N SER A 50 3.41 -1.39 9.60
CA SER A 50 3.15 -1.16 11.03
C SER A 50 1.70 -0.74 11.27
N ALA A 51 1.14 -1.06 12.44
CA ALA A 51 -0.22 -0.63 12.80
C ALA A 51 -0.39 0.90 12.70
N PRO A 52 0.52 1.76 13.19
CA PRO A 52 0.39 3.21 13.04
C PRO A 52 0.33 3.66 11.57
N ALA A 53 1.10 3.03 10.67
CA ALA A 53 1.09 3.34 9.24
C ALA A 53 -0.25 2.96 8.59
N ILE A 54 -0.77 1.77 8.88
CA ILE A 54 -2.09 1.34 8.39
C ILE A 54 -3.20 2.26 8.92
N ARG A 55 -3.15 2.63 10.20
CA ARG A 55 -4.09 3.60 10.79
C ARG A 55 -4.01 4.96 10.12
N ALA A 56 -2.82 5.41 9.74
CA ALA A 56 -2.64 6.65 8.98
C ALA A 56 -3.30 6.56 7.59
N MET A 57 -3.17 5.42 6.92
CA MET A 57 -3.84 5.19 5.63
C MET A 57 -5.37 5.18 5.76
N ILE A 58 -5.93 4.55 6.79
CA ILE A 58 -7.38 4.60 7.08
C ILE A 58 -7.82 6.04 7.31
N ARG A 59 -7.07 6.82 8.11
CA ARG A 59 -7.36 8.24 8.35
C ARG A 59 -7.34 9.05 7.05
N ALA A 60 -6.32 8.87 6.21
CA ALA A 60 -6.21 9.55 4.92
C ALA A 60 -7.37 9.22 3.97
N ARG A 61 -7.89 7.99 4.01
CA ARG A 61 -9.13 7.61 3.29
C ARG A 61 -10.33 8.38 3.81
N ARG A 62 -10.54 8.39 5.13
CA ARG A 62 -11.65 9.11 5.80
C ARG A 62 -11.57 10.63 5.68
N THR A 63 -10.40 11.21 5.41
CA THR A 63 -10.28 12.65 5.14
C THR A 63 -11.14 13.06 3.94
N ARG A 64 -11.33 12.18 2.94
CA ARG A 64 -12.14 12.46 1.75
C ARG A 64 -13.59 12.77 2.10
N ASP A 65 -14.13 12.11 3.12
CA ASP A 65 -15.51 12.25 3.60
C ASP A 65 -15.80 13.67 4.13
N GLN A 66 -14.76 14.45 4.45
CA GLN A 66 -14.89 15.85 4.88
C GLN A 66 -15.10 16.81 3.70
N TYR A 67 -14.72 16.38 2.49
CA TYR A 67 -14.73 17.22 1.30
C TYR A 67 -15.73 16.74 0.25
N PHE A 68 -16.11 15.46 0.27
CA PHE A 68 -16.98 14.83 -0.70
C PHE A 68 -18.03 13.96 -0.03
N ALA A 69 -19.12 13.68 -0.75
CA ALA A 69 -20.14 12.73 -0.30
C ALA A 69 -19.49 11.35 -0.03
N PRO A 70 -19.59 10.79 1.19
CA PRO A 70 -18.89 9.56 1.57
C PRO A 70 -19.20 8.35 0.67
N GLU A 71 -20.41 8.33 0.10
CA GLU A 71 -20.90 7.24 -0.75
C GLU A 71 -20.13 7.13 -2.07
N LEU A 72 -19.38 8.16 -2.47
CA LEU A 72 -18.61 8.19 -3.72
C LEU A 72 -17.34 7.33 -3.65
N PHE A 73 -16.77 7.12 -2.46
CA PHE A 73 -15.42 6.55 -2.31
C PHE A 73 -15.36 5.31 -1.42
N ALA A 74 -16.49 4.63 -1.23
CA ALA A 74 -16.56 3.45 -0.37
C ALA A 74 -15.86 2.23 -1.00
N ASP A 75 -14.95 1.61 -0.25
CA ASP A 75 -14.34 0.32 -0.58
C ASP A 75 -14.40 -0.59 0.67
N PRO A 76 -15.59 -1.14 0.97
CA PRO A 76 -15.84 -1.79 2.25
C PRO A 76 -14.96 -3.01 2.48
N ALA A 77 -14.63 -3.78 1.42
CA ALA A 77 -13.76 -4.92 1.55
C ALA A 77 -12.34 -4.49 1.94
N TRP A 78 -11.80 -3.47 1.27
CA TRP A 78 -10.48 -2.95 1.58
C TRP A 78 -10.43 -2.32 2.98
N ASP A 79 -11.43 -1.51 3.34
CA ASP A 79 -11.47 -0.85 4.65
C ASP A 79 -11.57 -1.86 5.80
N ILE A 80 -12.32 -2.96 5.61
CA ILE A 80 -12.35 -4.11 6.53
C ILE A 80 -10.97 -4.76 6.65
N LEU A 81 -10.31 -5.05 5.54
CA LEU A 81 -8.99 -5.69 5.54
C LEU A 81 -7.95 -4.82 6.24
N LEU A 82 -7.98 -3.50 6.02
CA LEU A 82 -7.09 -2.56 6.69
C LEU A 82 -7.32 -2.51 8.20
N ASP A 83 -8.58 -2.40 8.65
CA ASP A 83 -8.87 -2.35 10.08
C ASP A 83 -8.46 -3.63 10.80
N LEU A 84 -8.73 -4.79 10.19
CA LEU A 84 -8.34 -6.09 10.75
C LEU A 84 -6.83 -6.32 10.70
N MET A 85 -6.12 -5.85 9.68
CA MET A 85 -4.66 -5.93 9.64
C MET A 85 -4.03 -5.06 10.74
N ALA A 86 -4.53 -3.83 10.94
CA ALA A 86 -4.09 -2.99 12.04
C ALA A 86 -4.40 -3.64 13.41
N ALA A 87 -5.60 -4.22 13.57
CA ALA A 87 -5.99 -4.95 14.77
C ALA A 87 -5.06 -6.14 15.07
N ARG A 88 -4.73 -6.92 14.04
CA ARG A 88 -3.83 -8.07 14.16
C ARG A 88 -2.44 -7.65 14.64
N LEU A 89 -1.88 -6.58 14.08
CA LEU A 89 -0.59 -6.03 14.50
C LEU A 89 -0.63 -5.45 15.93
N GLU A 90 -1.81 -5.00 16.37
CA GLU A 90 -2.07 -4.54 17.74
C GLU A 90 -2.39 -5.72 18.70
N GLY A 91 -2.41 -6.97 18.22
CA GLY A 91 -2.70 -8.15 19.04
C GLY A 91 -4.14 -8.25 19.53
N ARG A 92 -5.10 -7.65 18.82
CA ARG A 92 -6.51 -7.58 19.21
C ARG A 92 -7.44 -8.18 18.15
N ASP A 93 -8.52 -8.80 18.61
CA ASP A 93 -9.64 -9.17 17.76
C ASP A 93 -10.67 -8.02 17.65
N VAL A 94 -11.48 -8.01 16.59
CA VAL A 94 -12.42 -6.91 16.32
C VAL A 94 -13.87 -7.40 16.43
N ALA A 95 -14.66 -6.76 17.28
CA ALA A 95 -16.09 -7.09 17.37
C ALA A 95 -16.80 -6.74 16.06
N VAL A 96 -17.80 -7.55 15.66
CA VAL A 96 -18.57 -7.31 14.41
C VAL A 96 -19.14 -5.90 14.34
N SER A 97 -19.67 -5.36 15.44
CA SER A 97 -20.22 -4.00 15.50
C SER A 97 -19.18 -2.92 15.18
N SER A 98 -17.97 -3.04 15.74
CA SER A 98 -16.85 -2.16 15.43
C SER A 98 -16.41 -2.30 13.98
N LEU A 99 -16.39 -3.52 13.44
CA LEU A 99 -16.02 -3.78 12.05
C LEU A 99 -17.03 -3.19 11.06
N CYS A 100 -18.33 -3.18 11.39
CA CYS A 100 -19.35 -2.50 10.59
C CYS A 100 -19.08 -0.99 10.47
N ILE A 101 -18.59 -0.35 11.53
CA ILE A 101 -18.18 1.07 11.49
C ILE A 101 -16.93 1.23 10.62
N ALA A 102 -15.97 0.31 10.72
CA ALA A 102 -14.75 0.34 9.93
C ALA A 102 -15.00 0.24 8.42
N ALA A 103 -16.01 -0.54 8.01
CA ALA A 103 -16.38 -0.78 6.62
C ALA A 103 -16.91 0.46 5.87
N ALA A 104 -17.17 1.58 6.57
CA ALA A 104 -17.60 2.86 5.99
C ALA A 104 -18.84 2.77 5.06
N VAL A 105 -19.75 1.84 5.35
CA VAL A 105 -21.01 1.64 4.61
C VAL A 105 -22.15 1.35 5.61
N PRO A 106 -23.44 1.44 5.19
CA PRO A 106 -24.55 1.08 6.07
C PRO A 106 -24.40 -0.30 6.73
N PRO A 107 -24.82 -0.49 7.99
CA PRO A 107 -24.54 -1.71 8.75
C PRO A 107 -24.98 -3.02 8.07
N THR A 108 -26.15 -3.04 7.43
CA THR A 108 -26.64 -4.23 6.70
C THR A 108 -25.77 -4.56 5.49
N THR A 109 -25.23 -3.54 4.81
CA THR A 109 -24.26 -3.69 3.73
C THR A 109 -22.94 -4.24 4.27
N ALA A 110 -22.43 -3.71 5.38
CA ALA A 110 -21.21 -4.21 6.01
C ALA A 110 -21.34 -5.68 6.42
N LEU A 111 -22.46 -6.09 7.02
CA LEU A 111 -22.72 -7.48 7.40
C LEU A 111 -22.73 -8.44 6.21
N ARG A 112 -23.24 -8.00 5.04
CA ARG A 112 -23.17 -8.79 3.80
C ARG A 112 -21.73 -8.99 3.33
N TRP A 113 -20.91 -7.92 3.36
CA TRP A 113 -19.49 -8.02 3.03
C TRP A 113 -18.72 -8.93 4.00
N ILE A 114 -18.93 -8.77 5.31
CA ILE A 114 -18.30 -9.61 6.32
C ILE A 114 -18.67 -11.08 6.10
N SER A 115 -19.92 -11.40 5.82
CA SER A 115 -20.35 -12.77 5.51
C SER A 115 -19.68 -13.30 4.23
N ALA A 116 -19.74 -12.56 3.13
CA ALA A 116 -19.12 -12.97 1.87
C ALA A 116 -17.59 -13.19 2.00
N MET A 117 -16.88 -12.31 2.70
CA MET A 117 -15.45 -12.44 2.93
C MET A 117 -15.10 -13.57 3.92
N THR A 118 -16.01 -13.88 4.86
CA THR A 118 -15.88 -15.08 5.72
C THR A 118 -16.04 -16.35 4.89
N GLU A 119 -17.02 -16.41 4.00
CA GLU A 119 -17.27 -17.54 3.10
C GLU A 119 -16.08 -17.78 2.14
N GLN A 120 -15.40 -16.71 1.72
CA GLN A 120 -14.18 -16.78 0.92
C GLN A 120 -12.92 -17.18 1.72
N GLY A 121 -13.03 -17.39 3.04
CA GLY A 121 -11.90 -17.75 3.90
C GLY A 121 -10.93 -16.61 4.20
N LEU A 122 -11.30 -15.36 3.90
CA LEU A 122 -10.48 -14.18 4.23
C LEU A 122 -10.60 -13.83 5.71
N LEU A 123 -11.79 -14.03 6.28
CA LEU A 123 -12.12 -13.67 7.66
C LEU A 123 -12.43 -14.93 8.48
N VAL A 124 -12.05 -14.90 9.75
CA VAL A 124 -12.37 -15.96 10.73
C VAL A 124 -13.24 -15.38 11.83
N ARG A 125 -14.37 -16.04 12.11
CA ARG A 125 -15.26 -15.71 13.23
C ARG A 125 -14.81 -16.42 14.49
N ILE A 126 -14.73 -15.69 15.59
CA ILE A 126 -14.40 -16.19 16.92
C ILE A 126 -15.58 -15.89 17.83
N ALA A 127 -16.14 -16.93 18.46
CA ALA A 127 -17.13 -16.72 19.50
C ALA A 127 -16.43 -16.21 20.76
N ASP A 128 -16.99 -15.17 21.38
CA ASP A 128 -16.55 -14.73 22.70
C ASP A 128 -16.86 -15.85 23.72
N ALA A 129 -15.87 -16.23 24.52
CA ALA A 129 -15.98 -17.29 25.50
C ALA A 129 -16.91 -16.91 26.68
N ASP A 130 -16.98 -15.61 26.99
CA ASP A 130 -17.70 -15.08 28.14
C ASP A 130 -19.10 -14.59 27.76
N ASP A 131 -19.31 -14.19 26.50
CA ASP A 131 -20.62 -13.74 25.99
C ASP A 131 -20.91 -14.25 24.58
N ARG A 132 -21.75 -15.29 24.46
CA ARG A 132 -22.17 -15.86 23.16
C ARG A 132 -22.88 -14.88 22.22
N ARG A 133 -23.28 -13.69 22.68
CA ARG A 133 -23.86 -12.62 21.85
C ARG A 133 -22.79 -11.82 21.11
N ARG A 134 -21.54 -11.86 21.57
CA ARG A 134 -20.42 -11.15 20.96
C ARG A 134 -19.66 -12.09 20.03
N VAL A 135 -19.52 -11.63 18.80
CA VAL A 135 -18.72 -12.31 17.79
C VAL A 135 -17.57 -11.38 17.44
N PHE A 136 -16.36 -11.92 17.51
CA PHE A 136 -15.15 -11.27 17.08
C PHE A 136 -14.73 -11.79 15.70
N ILE A 137 -14.02 -10.95 14.96
CA ILE A 137 -13.53 -11.21 13.62
C ILE A 137 -12.02 -10.92 13.60
N ARG A 138 -11.29 -11.77 12.90
CA ARG A 138 -9.89 -11.55 12.53
C ARG A 138 -9.64 -11.95 11.08
N LEU A 139 -8.50 -11.54 10.53
CA LEU A 139 -8.00 -12.10 9.27
C LEU A 139 -7.65 -13.58 9.47
N SER A 140 -7.89 -14.39 8.44
CA SER A 140 -7.20 -15.67 8.31
C SER A 140 -5.70 -15.45 8.16
N ASN A 141 -4.89 -16.48 8.40
CA ASN A 141 -3.44 -16.36 8.27
C ASN A 141 -3.02 -16.06 6.81
N ASP A 142 -3.62 -16.76 5.84
CA ASP A 142 -3.39 -16.51 4.40
C ASP A 142 -3.79 -15.07 4.01
N ALA A 143 -4.93 -14.57 4.47
CA ALA A 143 -5.33 -13.19 4.21
C ALA A 143 -4.37 -12.16 4.84
N ALA A 144 -3.86 -12.43 6.04
CA ALA A 144 -2.88 -11.57 6.70
C ALA A 144 -1.54 -11.52 5.93
N GLU A 145 -1.06 -12.67 5.44
CA GLU A 145 0.16 -12.75 4.62
C GLU A 145 -0.01 -11.99 3.30
N ARG A 146 -1.14 -12.18 2.61
CA ARG A 146 -1.48 -11.42 1.39
C ARG A 146 -1.55 -9.93 1.65
N MET A 147 -2.16 -9.51 2.77
CA MET A 147 -2.22 -8.10 3.15
C MET A 147 -0.84 -7.52 3.44
N ALA A 148 0.01 -8.26 4.15
CA ALA A 148 1.39 -7.82 4.40
C ALA A 148 2.16 -7.61 3.08
N ALA A 149 2.07 -8.57 2.15
CA ALA A 149 2.70 -8.47 0.83
C ALA A 149 2.13 -7.30 0.00
N CYS A 150 0.82 -7.10 0.02
CA CYS A 150 0.14 -6.01 -0.67
C CYS A 150 0.58 -4.64 -0.13
N LEU A 151 0.59 -4.46 1.20
CA LEU A 151 1.01 -3.21 1.84
C LEU A 151 2.49 -2.91 1.60
N ALA A 152 3.35 -3.93 1.67
CA ALA A 152 4.76 -3.78 1.32
C ALA A 152 4.95 -3.34 -0.14
N ALA A 153 4.14 -3.86 -1.07
CA ALA A 153 4.17 -3.44 -2.47
C ALA A 153 3.67 -2.00 -2.65
N LEU A 154 2.60 -1.61 -1.95
CA LEU A 154 2.09 -0.23 -1.98
C LEU A 154 3.12 0.78 -1.45
N ASN A 155 3.86 0.43 -0.40
CA ASN A 155 4.93 1.28 0.13
C ASN A 155 6.08 1.48 -0.87
N ARG A 156 6.45 0.44 -1.63
CA ARG A 156 7.47 0.54 -2.69
C ARG A 156 7.03 1.41 -3.86
N ASN A 157 5.73 1.43 -4.16
CA ASN A 157 5.15 2.11 -5.31
C ASN A 157 4.58 3.51 -4.95
N GLY A 158 4.71 3.95 -3.70
CA GLY A 158 4.21 5.25 -3.26
C GLY A 158 4.92 6.40 -4.00
N PRO A 159 4.20 7.45 -4.41
CA PRO A 159 4.82 8.60 -5.06
C PRO A 159 5.85 9.22 -4.11
N GLN A 160 7.08 9.44 -4.59
CA GLN A 160 8.02 10.34 -3.95
C GLN A 160 7.49 11.75 -4.15
N VAL A 161 6.67 12.22 -3.21
CA VAL A 161 6.22 13.61 -3.21
C VAL A 161 7.45 14.46 -2.87
N ALA A 162 7.94 15.18 -3.89
CA ALA A 162 9.11 16.07 -3.83
C ALA A 162 8.90 17.29 -2.92
#